data_AF-A0A370KRM9-F1
#
_entry.id   AF-A0A370KRM9-F1
#
_cell.length_a   1.000
_cell.length_b   1.000
_cell.length_c   1.000
_cell.angle_alpha   90.00
_cell.angle_beta   90.00
_cell.angle_gamma   90.00
#
_symmetry.space_group_name_H-M   'P 1'
#
loop_
_entity.id
_entity.type
_entity.pdbx_description
1 polymer ?
#
loop_
_entity_poly.entity_id
_entity_poly.type
_entity_poly.pdbx_seq_one_letter_code
_entity_poly.pdbx_strand_id
1 'polypeptide(L)'
;MTADLKNVRFQMMMSEAEAEAIDAWASENKLRSKAEAMRRLCDIGMSAATKADSLELERLRLQSVKRKAARRITGLKKRISDSPDDAERLKLLYRGLDALTDIVGELVECSSDIATISLRMTGPAVANRSQEEIEAAIYQSGWTPSDAETESDEELRARLTAVKNLVDRGKQPDDS
;
A
#
# COMPACT_ATOMS: atom_id res chain seq x y z
N MET A 1 9.96 -19.46 -27.82
CA MET A 1 9.68 -20.77 -27.20
C MET A 1 8.30 -20.67 -26.55
N THR A 2 7.28 -21.23 -27.19
CA THR A 2 5.90 -21.27 -26.70
C THR A 2 5.84 -22.31 -25.57
N ALA A 3 5.78 -21.86 -24.32
CA ALA A 3 5.59 -22.74 -23.19
C ALA A 3 4.21 -23.39 -23.30
N ASP A 4 4.16 -24.70 -23.51
CA ASP A 4 2.93 -25.48 -23.39
C ASP A 4 2.32 -25.22 -22.00
N LEU A 5 1.09 -24.69 -21.99
CA LEU A 5 0.25 -24.57 -20.80
C LEU A 5 -0.13 -25.98 -20.33
N LYS A 6 0.80 -26.66 -19.65
CA LYS A 6 0.52 -27.93 -18.99
C LYS A 6 -0.41 -27.67 -17.82
N ASN A 7 -1.70 -27.87 -18.06
CA ASN A 7 -2.72 -27.84 -17.01
C ASN A 7 -2.54 -29.04 -16.08
N VAL A 8 -2.01 -28.78 -14.87
CA VAL A 8 -1.93 -29.78 -13.81
C VAL A 8 -3.26 -29.81 -13.06
N ARG A 9 -3.88 -30.99 -12.95
CA ARG A 9 -5.05 -31.21 -12.09
C ARG A 9 -4.57 -31.54 -10.69
N PHE A 10 -5.00 -30.76 -9.70
CA PHE A 10 -4.77 -31.04 -8.28
C PHE A 10 -6.12 -31.32 -7.61
N GLN A 11 -6.16 -32.32 -6.74
CA GLN A 11 -7.33 -32.60 -5.89
C GLN A 11 -6.99 -32.13 -4.47
N MET A 12 -7.86 -31.31 -3.89
CA MET A 12 -7.69 -30.76 -2.54
C MET A 12 -8.94 -31.08 -1.73
N MET A 13 -8.74 -31.52 -0.48
CA MET A 13 -9.81 -31.66 0.50
C MET A 13 -9.93 -30.34 1.26
N MET A 14 -11.14 -29.82 1.37
CA MET A 14 -11.46 -28.62 2.15
C MET A 14 -12.77 -28.86 2.89
N SER A 15 -12.99 -28.09 3.95
CA SER A 15 -14.27 -28.10 4.66
C SER A 15 -15.39 -27.49 3.80
N GLU A 16 -16.63 -27.80 4.15
CA GLU A 16 -17.81 -27.25 3.49
C GLU A 16 -17.86 -25.72 3.63
N ALA A 17 -17.54 -25.20 4.82
CA ALA A 17 -17.46 -23.76 5.09
C ALA A 17 -16.41 -23.04 4.22
N GLU A 18 -15.23 -23.63 4.02
CA GLU A 18 -14.20 -23.05 3.13
C GLU A 18 -14.66 -23.07 1.67
N ALA A 19 -15.30 -24.16 1.24
CA ALA A 19 -15.82 -24.28 -0.12
C ALA A 19 -16.91 -23.24 -0.42
N GLU A 20 -17.80 -22.99 0.54
CA GLU A 20 -18.83 -21.94 0.47
C GLU A 20 -18.22 -20.54 0.44
N ALA A 21 -17.22 -20.27 1.28
CA ALA A 21 -16.53 -18.98 1.31
C ALA A 21 -15.87 -18.65 -0.04
N ILE A 22 -15.26 -19.64 -0.69
CA ILE A 22 -14.68 -19.47 -2.03
C ILE A 22 -15.76 -19.19 -3.06
N ASP A 23 -16.91 -19.86 -3.00
CA ASP A 23 -18.02 -19.63 -3.92
C ASP A 23 -18.63 -18.24 -3.74
N ALA A 24 -18.82 -17.80 -2.49
CA ALA A 24 -19.30 -16.45 -2.18
C ALA A 24 -18.34 -15.39 -2.75
N TRP A 25 -17.04 -15.53 -2.50
CA TRP A 25 -16.02 -14.63 -3.04
C TRP A 25 -15.96 -14.67 -4.57
N ALA A 26 -16.07 -15.85 -5.19
CA ALA A 26 -16.10 -15.99 -6.64
C ALA A 26 -17.31 -15.28 -7.27
N SER A 27 -18.47 -15.39 -6.63
CA SER A 27 -19.71 -14.71 -7.03
C SER A 27 -19.56 -13.20 -6.93
N GLU A 28 -19.06 -12.70 -5.81
CA GLU A 28 -18.80 -11.27 -5.58
C GLU A 28 -17.84 -10.69 -6.63
N ASN A 29 -16.79 -11.45 -6.98
CA ASN A 29 -15.77 -11.03 -7.95
C ASN A 29 -16.10 -11.44 -9.41
N LYS A 30 -17.34 -11.90 -9.68
CA LYS A 30 -17.85 -12.26 -11.01
C LYS A 30 -16.96 -13.26 -11.78
N LEU A 31 -16.37 -14.21 -11.07
CA LEU A 31 -15.48 -15.22 -11.65
C LEU A 31 -16.27 -16.37 -12.26
N ARG A 32 -15.80 -16.92 -13.39
CA ARG A 32 -16.58 -17.91 -14.16
C ARG A 32 -16.57 -19.30 -13.53
N SER A 33 -15.61 -19.61 -12.66
CA SER A 33 -15.50 -20.94 -12.06
C SER A 33 -14.79 -20.92 -10.71
N LYS A 34 -15.11 -21.90 -9.85
CA LYS A 34 -14.39 -22.15 -8.59
C LYS A 34 -12.88 -22.37 -8.83
N ALA A 35 -12.51 -23.01 -9.94
CA ALA A 35 -11.09 -23.21 -10.30
C ALA A 35 -10.38 -21.89 -10.62
N GLU A 36 -11.06 -20.94 -11.28
CA GLU A 36 -10.53 -19.60 -11.53
C GLU A 36 -10.41 -18.79 -10.24
N ALA A 37 -11.41 -18.89 -9.35
CA ALA A 37 -11.36 -18.28 -8.03
C ALA A 37 -10.17 -18.77 -7.20
N MET A 38 -9.95 -20.09 -7.16
CA MET A 38 -8.80 -20.67 -6.49
C MET A 38 -7.47 -20.18 -7.04
N ARG A 39 -7.31 -20.10 -8.38
CA ARG A 39 -6.07 -19.55 -8.98
C ARG A 39 -5.84 -18.11 -8.56
N ARG A 40 -6.88 -17.28 -8.61
CA ARG A 40 -6.79 -15.87 -8.21
C ARG A 40 -6.43 -15.72 -6.73
N LEU A 41 -7.04 -16.49 -5.84
CA LEU A 41 -6.72 -16.48 -4.42
C LEU A 41 -5.28 -16.94 -4.15
N CYS A 42 -4.81 -17.98 -4.86
CA CYS A 42 -3.41 -18.40 -4.78
C CYS A 42 -2.47 -17.30 -5.27
N ASP A 43 -2.75 -16.65 -6.41
CA ASP A 43 -1.94 -15.56 -6.94
C ASP A 43 -1.88 -14.38 -5.96
N ILE A 44 -3.02 -14.02 -5.37
CA ILE A 44 -3.12 -12.98 -4.33
C ILE A 44 -2.29 -13.39 -3.12
N GLY A 45 -2.42 -14.62 -2.64
CA GLY A 45 -1.67 -15.14 -1.49
C GLY A 45 -0.17 -15.13 -1.71
N MET A 46 0.29 -15.60 -2.88
CA MET A 46 1.71 -15.61 -3.25
C MET A 46 2.28 -14.19 -3.39
N SER A 47 1.53 -13.29 -4.01
CA SER A 47 1.89 -11.88 -4.09
C SER A 47 1.94 -11.24 -2.71
N ALA A 48 0.97 -11.51 -1.84
CA ALA A 48 0.93 -10.98 -0.48
C ALA A 48 2.11 -11.49 0.36
N ALA A 49 2.44 -12.78 0.28
CA ALA A 49 3.61 -13.36 0.94
C ALA A 49 4.92 -12.71 0.49
N THR A 50 5.12 -12.58 -0.82
CA THR A 50 6.32 -11.93 -1.39
C THR A 50 6.45 -10.47 -0.91
N LYS A 51 5.34 -9.73 -0.88
CA LYS A 51 5.33 -8.34 -0.39
C LYS A 51 5.59 -8.28 1.11
N ALA A 52 5.05 -9.20 1.90
CA ALA A 52 5.30 -9.28 3.34
C ALA A 52 6.78 -9.53 3.66
N ASP A 53 7.43 -10.43 2.92
CA ASP A 53 8.88 -10.68 3.05
C ASP A 53 9.70 -9.42 2.77
N SER A 54 9.34 -8.66 1.72
CA SER A 54 10.01 -7.40 1.40
C SER A 54 9.82 -6.33 2.48
N LEU A 55 8.64 -6.27 3.09
CA LEU A 55 8.34 -5.33 4.17
C LEU A 55 9.11 -5.69 5.45
N GLU A 56 9.22 -6.98 5.78
CA GLU A 56 10.00 -7.44 6.93
C GLU A 56 11.49 -7.15 6.75
N LEU A 57 12.02 -7.32 5.53
CA LEU A 57 13.41 -6.95 5.22
C LEU A 57 13.68 -5.47 5.48
N GLU A 58 12.84 -4.57 4.97
CA GLU A 58 13.01 -3.13 5.18
C GLU A 58 12.80 -2.72 6.64
N ARG A 59 11.87 -3.37 7.35
CA ARG A 59 11.73 -3.20 8.79
C ARG A 59 13.01 -3.58 9.55
N LEU A 60 13.63 -4.71 9.21
CA LEU A 60 14.89 -5.13 9.82
C LEU A 60 16.03 -4.14 9.51
N ARG A 61 16.08 -3.62 8.27
CA ARG A 61 17.02 -2.56 7.88
C ARG A 61 16.82 -1.30 8.72
N LEU A 62 15.59 -0.83 8.87
CA LEU A 62 15.27 0.32 9.72
C LEU A 62 15.68 0.11 11.19
N GLN A 63 15.44 -1.08 11.75
CA GLN A 63 15.91 -1.42 13.09
C GLN A 63 17.43 -1.38 13.22
N SER A 64 18.15 -1.81 12.17
CA SER A 64 19.62 -1.75 12.13
C SER A 64 20.12 -0.30 12.15
N VAL A 65 19.50 0.59 11.35
CA VAL A 65 19.80 2.03 11.31
C VAL A 65 19.56 2.66 12.67
N LYS A 66 18.41 2.38 13.31
CA LYS A 66 18.10 2.84 14.67
C LYS A 66 19.16 2.42 15.70
N ARG A 67 19.59 1.15 15.68
CA ARG A 67 20.63 0.64 16.60
C ARG A 67 21.99 1.27 16.33
N LYS A 68 22.37 1.44 15.06
CA LYS A 68 23.60 2.11 14.64
C LYS A 68 23.60 3.57 15.11
N ALA A 69 22.49 4.28 14.91
CA ALA A 69 22.30 5.66 15.35
C ALA A 69 22.44 5.80 16.87
N ALA A 70 21.74 4.96 17.64
CA ALA A 70 21.81 4.97 19.10
C ALA A 70 23.25 4.77 19.61
N ARG A 71 23.99 3.80 19.04
CA ARG A 71 25.40 3.56 19.41
C ARG A 71 26.28 4.76 19.10
N ARG A 72 26.12 5.37 17.92
CA ARG A 72 26.97 6.49 17.47
C ARG A 72 26.69 7.75 18.28
N ILE A 73 25.43 8.07 18.55
CA ILE A 73 25.01 9.21 19.39
C ILE A 73 25.54 9.05 20.81
N THR A 74 25.33 7.89 21.44
CA THR A 74 25.82 7.64 22.81
C THR A 74 27.34 7.73 22.88
N GLY A 75 28.05 7.18 21.90
CA GLY A 75 29.51 7.25 21.83
C GLY A 75 30.02 8.69 21.67
N LEU A 76 29.41 9.47 20.79
CA LEU A 76 29.75 10.89 20.59
C LEU A 76 29.45 11.72 21.84
N LYS A 77 28.27 11.56 22.44
CA LYS A 77 27.89 12.25 23.68
C LYS A 77 28.88 12.00 24.80
N LYS A 78 29.30 10.73 24.98
CA LYS A 78 30.32 10.38 25.99
C LYS A 78 31.65 11.08 25.71
N ARG A 79 32.16 11.02 24.48
CA ARG A 79 33.43 11.67 24.09
C ARG A 79 33.41 13.18 24.26
N ILE A 80 32.28 13.83 23.94
CA ILE A 80 32.10 15.26 24.14
C ILE A 80 32.15 15.60 25.64
N SER A 81 31.49 14.80 26.48
CA SER A 81 31.50 14.97 27.94
C SER A 81 32.88 14.76 28.55
N ASP A 82 33.63 13.78 28.06
CA ASP A 82 34.94 13.40 28.59
C ASP A 82 36.07 14.32 28.08
N SER A 83 35.83 15.10 27.03
CA SER A 83 36.81 16.02 26.44
C SER A 83 37.02 17.25 27.34
N PRO A 84 38.25 17.53 27.80
CA PRO A 84 38.56 18.70 28.62
C PRO A 84 38.78 19.97 27.78
N ASP A 85 39.11 19.83 26.49
CA ASP A 85 39.38 20.93 25.56
C ASP A 85 38.14 21.29 24.73
N ASP A 86 37.84 22.59 24.65
CA ASP A 86 36.71 23.12 23.89
C ASP A 86 36.93 23.04 22.37
N ALA A 87 38.18 23.12 21.90
CA ALA A 87 38.49 22.95 20.48
C ALA A 87 38.26 21.49 20.03
N GLU A 88 38.63 20.53 20.88
CA GLU A 88 38.29 19.11 20.67
C GLU A 88 36.77 18.86 20.73
N ARG A 89 36.05 19.47 21.68
CA ARG A 89 34.58 19.40 21.75
C ARG A 89 33.92 19.90 20.47
N LEU A 90 34.35 21.04 19.93
CA LEU A 90 33.83 21.57 18.66
C LEU A 90 34.05 20.59 17.50
N LYS A 91 35.25 19.99 17.39
CA LYS A 91 35.53 18.98 16.37
C LYS A 91 34.63 17.74 16.52
N LEU A 92 34.37 17.31 17.75
CA LEU A 92 33.46 16.19 18.03
C LEU A 92 32.01 16.52 17.69
N LEU A 93 31.58 17.77 17.91
CA LEU A 93 30.25 18.25 17.51
C LEU A 93 30.09 18.26 15.99
N TYR A 94 31.07 18.74 15.23
CA TYR A 94 31.04 18.67 13.76
C TYR A 94 30.96 17.23 13.25
N ARG A 95 31.78 16.33 13.80
CA ARG A 95 31.68 14.89 13.49
C ARG A 95 30.34 14.28 13.88
N GLY A 96 29.71 14.82 14.92
CA GLY A 96 28.37 14.43 15.34
C GLY A 96 27.29 14.87 14.36
N LEU A 97 27.42 16.08 13.79
CA LEU A 97 26.55 16.57 12.72
C LEU A 97 26.70 15.72 11.45
N ASP A 98 27.92 15.40 11.02
CA ASP A 98 28.16 14.51 9.87
C ASP A 98 27.55 13.11 10.11
N ALA A 99 27.73 12.56 11.31
CA ALA A 99 27.12 11.28 11.67
C ALA A 99 25.59 11.34 11.63
N LEU A 100 25.01 12.47 12.01
CA LEU A 100 23.56 12.68 12.00
C LEU A 100 23.03 12.81 10.57
N THR A 101 23.75 13.50 9.68
CA THR A 101 23.37 13.56 8.25
C THR A 101 23.40 12.19 7.60
N ASP A 102 24.40 11.34 7.89
CA ASP A 102 24.44 9.96 7.40
C ASP A 102 23.23 9.15 7.88
N ILE A 103 22.91 9.24 9.18
CA ILE A 103 21.78 8.51 9.79
C ILE A 103 20.45 8.98 9.21
N VAL A 104 20.26 10.28 9.04
CA VAL A 104 19.04 10.85 8.47
C VAL A 104 18.90 10.44 7.01
N GLY A 105 19.98 10.42 6.23
CA GLY A 105 19.98 9.91 4.87
C GLY A 105 19.51 8.45 4.81
N GLU A 106 20.15 7.57 5.58
CA GLU A 106 19.78 6.15 5.66
C GLU A 106 18.32 5.95 6.12
N LEU A 107 17.84 6.79 7.04
CA LEU A 107 16.45 6.75 7.53
C LEU A 107 15.46 7.16 6.44
N VAL A 108 15.73 8.24 5.71
CA VAL A 108 14.87 8.73 4.62
C VAL A 108 14.75 7.69 3.51
N GLU A 109 15.85 7.04 3.13
CA GLU A 109 15.85 5.93 2.16
C GLU A 109 14.95 4.78 2.63
N CYS A 110 15.17 4.27 3.86
CA CYS A 110 14.36 3.17 4.40
C CYS A 110 12.87 3.55 4.49
N SER A 111 12.57 4.79 4.90
CA SER A 111 11.19 5.28 4.97
C SER A 111 10.54 5.38 3.60
N SER A 112 11.27 5.81 2.57
CA SER A 112 10.79 5.87 1.19
C SER A 112 10.49 4.48 0.63
N ASP A 113 11.37 3.51 0.88
CA ASP A 113 11.20 2.12 0.46
C ASP A 113 9.96 1.49 1.12
N ILE A 114 9.81 1.65 2.43
CA ILE A 114 8.63 1.18 3.19
C ILE A 114 7.34 1.84 2.67
N ALA A 115 7.35 3.16 2.42
CA ALA A 115 6.19 3.87 1.91
C ALA A 115 5.80 3.37 0.51
N THR A 116 6.78 3.13 -0.36
CA THR A 116 6.57 2.61 -1.71
C THR A 116 5.99 1.19 -1.67
N ILE A 117 6.54 0.31 -0.83
CA ILE A 117 6.03 -1.06 -0.65
C ILE A 117 4.60 -1.01 -0.11
N SER A 118 4.35 -0.21 0.93
CA SER A 118 3.03 -0.06 1.54
C SER A 118 2.00 0.44 0.53
N LEU A 119 2.32 1.46 -0.26
CA LEU A 119 1.44 1.98 -1.30
C LEU A 119 1.15 0.92 -2.39
N ARG A 120 2.13 0.08 -2.75
CA ARG A 120 1.92 -1.03 -3.70
C ARG A 120 1.13 -2.19 -3.11
N MET A 121 1.07 -2.31 -1.78
CA MET A 121 0.25 -3.30 -1.09
C MET A 121 -1.20 -2.83 -0.97
N THR A 122 -1.41 -1.59 -0.52
CA THR A 122 -2.75 -1.07 -0.21
C THR A 122 -3.41 -0.36 -1.39
N GLY A 123 -2.62 0.19 -2.33
CA GLY A 123 -3.11 0.96 -3.46
C GLY A 123 -4.21 0.26 -4.27
N PRO A 124 -4.06 -1.01 -4.67
CA PRO A 124 -5.12 -1.73 -5.38
C PRO A 124 -6.39 -1.90 -4.55
N ALA A 125 -6.28 -2.17 -3.25
CA ALA A 125 -7.44 -2.33 -2.37
C ALA A 125 -8.19 -1.00 -2.17
N VAL A 126 -7.44 0.10 -2.01
CA VAL A 126 -8.01 1.45 -1.90
C VAL A 126 -8.65 1.89 -3.21
N ALA A 127 -8.01 1.60 -4.36
CA ALA A 127 -8.55 1.91 -5.67
C ALA A 127 -9.87 1.15 -5.93
N ASN A 128 -9.92 -0.15 -5.64
CA ASN A 128 -11.13 -0.96 -5.79
C ASN A 128 -12.27 -0.44 -4.90
N ARG A 129 -11.99 -0.13 -3.63
CA ARG A 129 -12.98 0.44 -2.73
C ARG A 129 -13.50 1.80 -3.22
N SER A 130 -12.60 2.68 -3.68
CA SER A 130 -13.01 3.97 -4.23
C SER A 130 -13.86 3.81 -5.50
N GLN A 131 -13.60 2.77 -6.31
CA GLN A 131 -14.40 2.46 -7.49
C GLN A 131 -15.79 1.95 -7.10
N GLU A 132 -15.90 1.08 -6.09
CA GLU A 132 -17.20 0.62 -5.56
C GLU A 132 -18.02 1.79 -4.99
N GLU A 133 -17.38 2.71 -4.26
CA GLU A 133 -18.03 3.92 -3.73
C GLU A 133 -18.50 4.84 -4.87
N ILE A 134 -17.69 5.01 -5.92
CA ILE A 134 -18.06 5.78 -7.12
C ILE A 134 -19.22 5.09 -7.87
N GLU A 135 -19.16 3.78 -8.09
CA GLU A 135 -20.23 3.02 -8.76
C GLU A 135 -21.53 3.10 -7.95
N ALA A 136 -21.47 2.93 -6.63
CA ALA A 136 -22.63 3.07 -5.75
C ALA A 136 -23.23 4.49 -5.79
N ALA A 137 -22.39 5.53 -5.80
CA ALA A 137 -22.84 6.92 -5.91
C ALA A 137 -23.50 7.19 -7.28
N ILE A 138 -22.94 6.63 -8.36
CA ILE A 138 -23.50 6.72 -9.71
C ILE A 138 -24.87 6.03 -9.76
N TYR A 139 -25.00 4.81 -9.23
CA TYR A 139 -26.29 4.11 -9.16
C TYR A 139 -27.32 4.86 -8.29
N GLN A 140 -26.92 5.40 -7.14
CA GLN A 140 -27.80 6.19 -6.26
C GLN A 140 -28.26 7.50 -6.90
N SER A 141 -27.48 8.07 -7.82
CA SER A 141 -27.88 9.23 -8.61
C SER A 141 -28.93 8.91 -9.69
N GLY A 142 -29.36 7.65 -9.79
CA GLY A 142 -30.36 7.19 -10.75
C GLY A 142 -29.79 6.87 -12.13
N TRP A 143 -28.45 6.82 -12.27
CA TRP A 143 -27.82 6.48 -13.55
C TRP A 143 -27.85 4.98 -13.78
N THR A 144 -28.57 4.54 -14.79
CA THR A 144 -28.45 3.19 -15.34
C THR A 144 -27.81 3.24 -16.73
N PRO A 145 -27.04 2.22 -17.15
CA PRO A 145 -26.43 2.20 -18.48
C PRO A 145 -27.41 2.37 -19.66
N SER A 146 -28.72 2.19 -19.43
CA SER A 146 -29.76 2.44 -20.44
C SER A 146 -30.15 3.91 -20.59
N ASP A 147 -29.83 4.78 -19.63
CA ASP A 147 -30.24 6.20 -19.65
C ASP A 147 -29.32 7.05 -20.53
N ALA A 148 -28.11 6.55 -20.83
CA ALA A 148 -27.11 7.25 -21.63
C ALA A 148 -27.50 7.40 -23.12
N GLU A 149 -28.47 6.64 -23.63
CA GLU A 149 -28.90 6.72 -25.03
C GLU A 149 -30.05 7.74 -25.25
N THR A 150 -30.66 8.27 -24.19
CA THR A 150 -31.84 9.16 -24.29
C THR A 150 -31.68 10.54 -23.66
N GLU A 151 -30.60 10.81 -22.93
CA GLU A 151 -30.41 12.09 -22.24
C GLU A 151 -29.81 13.20 -23.12
N SER A 152 -30.30 14.43 -22.91
CA SER A 152 -29.76 15.59 -23.62
C SER A 152 -28.37 15.98 -23.06
N ASP A 153 -27.51 16.51 -23.93
CA ASP A 153 -26.15 16.97 -23.60
C ASP A 153 -26.10 17.93 -22.40
N GLU A 154 -27.18 18.68 -22.16
CA GLU A 154 -27.28 19.67 -21.09
C GLU A 154 -27.52 19.02 -19.71
N GLU A 155 -28.32 17.95 -19.67
CA GLU A 155 -28.53 17.14 -18.46
C GLU A 155 -27.29 16.34 -18.09
N LEU A 156 -26.60 15.79 -19.09
CA LEU A 156 -25.30 15.11 -18.91
C LEU A 156 -24.25 16.05 -18.29
N ARG A 157 -24.18 17.30 -18.74
CA ARG A 157 -23.24 18.31 -18.19
C ARG A 157 -23.61 18.75 -16.78
N ALA A 158 -24.90 18.99 -16.50
CA ALA A 158 -25.36 19.34 -15.16
C ALA A 158 -25.03 18.22 -14.15
N ARG A 159 -25.19 16.95 -14.56
CA ARG A 159 -24.91 15.79 -13.72
C ARG A 159 -23.43 15.49 -13.52
N LEU A 160 -22.60 15.62 -14.57
CA LEU A 160 -21.14 15.56 -14.45
C LEU A 160 -20.61 16.60 -13.46
N THR A 161 -21.24 17.78 -13.42
CA THR A 161 -20.91 18.83 -12.46
C THR A 161 -21.29 18.43 -11.02
N ALA A 162 -22.42 17.74 -10.82
CA ALA A 162 -22.83 17.22 -9.52
C ALA A 162 -21.90 16.12 -8.99
N VAL A 163 -21.47 15.19 -9.85
CA VAL A 163 -20.50 14.14 -9.50
C VAL A 163 -19.14 14.76 -9.14
N LYS A 164 -18.69 15.76 -9.92
CA LYS A 164 -17.45 16.50 -9.61
C LYS A 164 -17.51 17.17 -8.23
N ASN A 165 -18.63 17.81 -7.88
CA ASN A 165 -18.80 18.46 -6.59
C ASN A 165 -18.81 17.46 -5.41
N LEU A 166 -19.29 16.23 -5.62
CA LEU A 166 -19.23 15.15 -4.63
C LEU A 166 -17.80 14.65 -4.41
N VAL A 167 -17.05 14.45 -5.50
CA VAL A 167 -15.62 14.07 -5.45
C VAL A 167 -14.79 15.15 -4.74
N ASP A 168 -15.09 16.43 -5.00
CA ASP A 168 -14.40 17.54 -4.36
C ASP A 168 -14.76 17.67 -2.87
N ARG A 169 -15.98 17.30 -2.45
CA ARG A 169 -16.37 17.17 -1.03
C ARG A 169 -15.62 16.04 -0.32
N GLY A 170 -15.41 14.89 -0.97
CA GLY A 170 -14.66 13.78 -0.41
C GLY A 170 -13.15 14.03 -0.27
N LYS A 171 -12.61 15.07 -0.93
CA LYS A 171 -11.19 15.48 -0.82
C LYS A 171 -10.92 16.51 0.25
N GLN A 172 -11.94 17.11 0.88
CA GLN A 172 -11.71 17.94 2.05
C GLN A 172 -11.34 17.03 3.22
N PRO A 173 -10.13 17.14 3.80
CA PRO A 173 -9.83 16.43 5.03
C PRO A 173 -10.77 16.95 6.11
N ASP A 174 -11.44 16.04 6.82
CA ASP A 174 -12.12 16.38 8.06
C ASP A 174 -11.07 16.96 9.01
N ASP A 175 -11.01 18.29 9.09
CA ASP A 175 -10.32 19.00 10.16
C ASP A 175 -11.14 18.76 11.44
N SER A 176 -10.72 17.76 12.21
CA SER A 176 -11.16 17.50 13.59
C SER A 176 -9.99 17.03 14.43
#